data_AF-A0A0A9Y809-F1
#
_entry.id   AF-A0A0A9Y809-F1
#
_cell.length_a   1.000
_cell.length_b   1.000
_cell.length_c   1.000
_cell.angle_alpha   90.00
_cell.angle_beta   90.00
_cell.angle_gamma   90.00
#
_symmetry.space_group_name_H-M   'P 1'
#
loop_
_entity.id
_entity.type
_entity.pdbx_description
1 polymer ?
#
loop_
_entity_poly.entity_id
_entity_poly.type
_entity_poly.pdbx_seq_one_letter_code
_entity_poly.pdbx_strand_id
1 'polypeptide(L)'
;MTGDQAGRESGEMEELVSQLNRLLQSYNDMTEERDKRVTNRAVTDMEVPRSMFLEIESWDPDEPGAITVSGFFQLFEDVAGNISQTKRMRLLRAKAKGTAKQFLIDNSDLSASATPYTDTKAAMIAWFGRENPAKAAAQLWTTKATPGESLRKFAERIHRLAKTAVSEEGEGMTIAQKASWVKRKTLKAFIKG
;
A
#
# COMPACT_ATOMS: atom_id res chain seq x y z
N MET A 1 -13.93 3.62 81.47
CA MET A 1 -13.28 2.57 80.67
C MET A 1 -13.81 2.68 79.24
N THR A 2 -13.20 3.51 78.37
CA THR A 2 -13.67 3.73 76.99
C THR A 2 -12.55 4.14 76.03
N GLY A 3 -11.27 3.95 76.40
CA GLY A 3 -10.12 4.41 75.61
C GLY A 3 -9.44 3.36 74.74
N ASP A 4 -9.83 2.08 74.85
CA ASP A 4 -9.02 0.95 74.33
C ASP A 4 -9.64 0.26 73.09
N GLN A 5 -10.81 0.74 72.64
CA GLN A 5 -11.53 0.19 71.49
C GLN A 5 -11.24 0.96 70.19
N ALA A 6 -11.03 2.28 70.27
CA ALA A 6 -10.76 3.12 69.10
C ALA A 6 -9.38 2.87 68.46
N GLY A 7 -8.39 2.43 69.23
CA GLY A 7 -7.04 2.13 68.71
C GLY A 7 -6.94 0.83 67.91
N ARG A 8 -7.81 -0.15 68.20
CA ARG A 8 -7.84 -1.43 67.47
C ARG A 8 -8.49 -1.30 66.09
N GLU A 9 -9.60 -0.58 66.00
CA GLU A 9 -10.30 -0.36 64.73
C GLU A 9 -9.48 0.49 63.74
N SER A 10 -8.65 1.40 64.25
CA SER A 10 -7.72 2.19 63.43
C SER A 10 -6.61 1.34 62.82
N GLY A 11 -6.07 0.36 63.56
CA GLY A 11 -5.02 -0.54 63.07
C GLY A 11 -5.53 -1.52 62.01
N GLU A 12 -6.75 -2.04 62.19
CA GLU A 12 -7.39 -2.92 61.21
C GLU A 12 -7.73 -2.17 59.90
N MET A 13 -8.13 -0.90 59.99
CA MET A 13 -8.40 -0.07 58.82
C MET A 13 -7.12 0.28 58.04
N GLU A 14 -6.00 0.56 58.72
CA GLU A 14 -4.70 0.76 58.08
C GLU A 14 -4.19 -0.52 57.39
N GLU A 15 -4.44 -1.68 57.99
CA GLU A 15 -4.08 -2.97 57.40
C GLU A 15 -4.91 -3.27 56.14
N LEU A 16 -6.22 -3.02 56.18
CA LEU A 16 -7.10 -3.16 55.01
C LEU A 16 -6.72 -2.21 53.87
N VAL A 17 -6.38 -0.96 54.17
CA VAL A 17 -5.90 0.01 53.17
C VAL A 17 -4.57 -0.45 52.56
N SER A 18 -3.68 -1.01 53.38
CA SER A 18 -2.41 -1.56 52.91
C SER A 18 -2.61 -2.78 52.00
N GLN A 19 -3.56 -3.66 52.33
CA GLN A 19 -3.92 -4.81 51.49
C GLN A 19 -4.55 -4.36 50.17
N LEU A 20 -5.43 -3.35 50.20
CA LEU A 20 -6.04 -2.79 49.00
C LEU A 20 -4.99 -2.16 48.06
N ASN A 21 -4.05 -1.40 48.60
CA ASN A 21 -2.97 -0.80 47.82
C ASN A 21 -2.07 -1.86 47.16
N ARG A 22 -1.76 -2.95 47.86
CA ARG A 22 -1.01 -4.08 47.26
C ARG A 22 -1.79 -4.75 46.13
N LEU A 23 -3.10 -4.89 46.28
CA LEU A 23 -3.96 -5.47 45.23
C LEU A 23 -4.01 -4.57 43.99
N LEU A 24 -4.14 -3.26 44.18
CA LEU A 24 -4.13 -2.28 43.09
C LEU A 24 -2.79 -2.23 42.37
N GLN A 25 -1.67 -2.30 43.10
CA GLN A 25 -0.33 -2.38 42.52
C GLN A 25 -0.16 -3.67 41.71
N SER A 26 -0.57 -4.82 42.26
CA SER A 26 -0.53 -6.10 41.53
C SER A 26 -1.39 -6.10 40.26
N TYR A 27 -2.56 -5.46 40.30
CA TYR A 27 -3.40 -5.32 39.12
C TYR A 27 -2.74 -4.46 38.04
N ASN A 28 -2.17 -3.32 38.43
CA ASN A 28 -1.44 -2.43 37.51
C ASN A 28 -0.23 -3.15 36.88
N ASP A 29 0.56 -3.88 37.67
CA ASP A 29 1.71 -4.65 37.16
C ASP A 29 1.27 -5.73 36.16
N MET A 30 0.17 -6.44 36.44
CA MET A 30 -0.38 -7.43 35.50
C MET A 30 -0.90 -6.79 34.21
N THR A 31 -1.52 -5.62 34.27
CA THR A 31 -1.96 -4.89 33.07
C THR A 31 -0.76 -4.42 32.24
N GLU A 32 0.28 -3.87 32.87
CA GLU A 32 1.50 -3.47 32.19
C GLU A 32 2.23 -4.66 31.55
N GLU A 33 2.32 -5.80 32.22
CA GLU A 33 2.91 -7.00 31.64
C GLU A 33 2.11 -7.50 30.44
N ARG A 34 0.78 -7.46 30.52
CA ARG A 34 -0.10 -7.86 29.41
C ARG A 34 0.10 -6.94 28.21
N ASP A 35 0.16 -5.63 28.44
CA ASP A 35 0.39 -4.65 27.38
C ASP A 35 1.80 -4.80 26.78
N LYS A 36 2.84 -5.02 27.60
CA LYS A 36 4.21 -5.31 27.13
C LYS A 36 4.27 -6.58 26.27
N ARG A 37 3.56 -7.65 26.66
CA ARG A 37 3.50 -8.91 25.89
C ARG A 37 2.73 -8.75 24.57
N VAL A 38 1.62 -8.02 24.57
CA VAL A 38 0.85 -7.71 23.33
C VAL A 38 1.70 -6.86 22.38
N THR A 39 2.37 -5.85 22.90
CA THR A 39 3.25 -4.96 22.13
C THR A 39 4.44 -5.71 21.56
N ASN A 40 5.15 -6.52 22.36
CA ASN A 40 6.26 -7.34 21.88
C ASN A 40 5.84 -8.35 20.81
N ARG A 41 4.68 -8.99 20.97
CA ARG A 41 4.17 -9.95 19.98
C ARG A 41 3.84 -9.28 18.65
N ALA A 42 3.25 -8.08 18.67
CA ALA A 42 3.00 -7.28 17.49
C ALA A 42 4.30 -6.81 16.80
N VAL A 43 5.34 -6.47 17.56
CA VAL A 43 6.65 -6.08 17.02
C VAL A 43 7.35 -7.26 16.33
N THR A 44 7.33 -8.46 16.94
CA THR A 44 7.95 -9.66 16.34
C THR A 44 7.23 -10.16 15.08
N ASP A 45 5.90 -10.00 15.00
CA ASP A 45 5.13 -10.35 13.80
C ASP A 45 5.41 -9.39 12.62
N MET A 46 5.95 -8.20 12.92
CA MET A 46 6.32 -7.20 11.92
C MET A 46 7.78 -7.32 11.46
N GLU A 47 8.62 -8.17 12.06
CA GLU A 47 10.01 -8.31 11.66
C GLU A 47 10.14 -9.01 10.31
N VAL A 48 10.64 -8.24 9.33
CA VAL A 48 10.98 -8.68 7.99
C VAL A 48 12.51 -8.67 7.85
N PRO A 49 13.13 -9.74 7.33
CA PRO A 49 14.57 -9.78 7.09
C PRO A 49 15.05 -8.61 6.22
N ARG A 50 16.12 -7.93 6.63
CA ARG A 50 16.67 -6.79 5.87
C ARG A 50 17.06 -7.16 4.44
N SER A 51 17.50 -8.40 4.20
CA SER A 51 17.85 -8.91 2.86
C SER A 51 16.70 -8.78 1.87
N MET A 52 15.46 -9.06 2.29
CA MET A 52 14.28 -8.92 1.41
C MET A 52 14.04 -7.47 0.98
N PHE A 53 14.38 -6.49 1.83
CA PHE A 53 14.33 -5.08 1.44
C PHE A 53 15.47 -4.68 0.49
N LEU A 54 16.53 -5.46 0.34
CA LEU A 54 17.59 -5.16 -0.62
C LEU A 54 17.31 -5.83 -1.96
N GLU A 55 16.71 -7.02 -1.95
CA GLU A 55 16.39 -7.80 -3.14
C GLU A 55 15.20 -7.26 -3.94
N ILE A 56 14.20 -6.69 -3.26
CA ILE A 56 13.04 -6.11 -3.95
C ILE A 56 13.36 -4.66 -4.33
N GLU A 57 13.32 -4.33 -5.62
CA GLU A 57 13.45 -2.95 -6.07
C GLU A 57 12.22 -2.10 -5.70
N SER A 58 12.44 -0.80 -5.46
CA SER A 58 11.32 0.12 -5.29
C SER A 58 10.58 0.30 -6.60
N TRP A 59 9.26 0.40 -6.53
CA TRP A 59 8.42 0.57 -7.71
C TRP A 59 7.64 1.87 -7.65
N ASP A 60 7.85 2.70 -8.67
CA ASP A 60 7.08 3.90 -8.94
C ASP A 60 6.42 3.75 -10.32
N PRO A 61 5.08 3.69 -10.41
CA PRO A 61 4.41 3.58 -11.70
C PRO A 61 4.65 4.80 -12.60
N ASP A 62 5.06 5.95 -12.05
CA ASP A 62 5.29 7.20 -12.77
C ASP A 62 6.70 7.36 -13.32
N GLU A 63 7.61 6.47 -12.96
CA GLU A 63 8.99 6.52 -13.45
C GLU A 63 9.09 6.08 -14.94
N PRO A 64 9.88 6.78 -15.78
CA PRO A 64 10.09 6.37 -17.16
C PRO A 64 10.70 4.97 -17.24
N GLY A 65 10.03 4.06 -17.94
CA GLY A 65 10.47 2.67 -18.06
C GLY A 65 10.09 1.77 -16.89
N ALA A 66 9.25 2.24 -15.96
CA ALA A 66 8.70 1.41 -14.90
C ALA A 66 8.06 0.13 -15.45
N ILE A 67 8.39 -0.99 -14.83
CA ILE A 67 7.74 -2.27 -15.11
C ILE A 67 6.24 -2.19 -14.78
N THR A 68 5.44 -3.05 -15.41
CA THR A 68 4.00 -3.11 -15.14
C THR A 68 3.74 -3.51 -13.69
N VAL A 69 2.59 -3.12 -13.13
CA VAL A 69 2.19 -3.53 -11.78
C VAL A 69 2.20 -5.05 -11.61
N SER A 70 1.81 -5.79 -12.65
CA SER A 70 1.86 -7.25 -12.66
C SER A 70 3.30 -7.78 -12.63
N GLY A 71 4.21 -7.17 -13.39
CA GLY A 71 5.63 -7.53 -13.36
C GLY A 71 6.29 -7.22 -12.01
N PHE A 72 5.93 -6.09 -11.40
CA PHE A 72 6.38 -5.77 -10.05
C PHE A 72 5.94 -6.83 -9.03
N PHE A 73 4.66 -7.21 -9.05
CA PHE A 73 4.17 -8.23 -8.11
C PHE A 73 4.75 -9.63 -8.35
N GLN A 74 5.13 -9.98 -9.58
CA GLN A 74 5.86 -11.22 -9.85
C GLN A 74 7.21 -11.23 -9.12
N LEU A 75 8.04 -10.21 -9.37
CA LEU A 75 9.35 -10.08 -8.70
C LEU A 75 9.23 -9.98 -7.18
N PHE A 76 8.21 -9.27 -6.70
CA PHE A 76 7.91 -9.17 -5.28
C PHE A 76 7.61 -10.53 -4.67
N GLU A 77 6.81 -11.35 -5.34
CA GLU A 77 6.38 -12.67 -4.85
C GLU A 77 7.48 -13.73 -4.95
N ASP A 78 8.40 -13.60 -5.89
CA ASP A 78 9.58 -14.47 -5.97
C ASP A 78 10.45 -14.34 -4.70
N VAL A 79 10.55 -13.14 -4.12
CA VAL A 79 11.33 -12.88 -2.90
C VAL A 79 10.48 -13.05 -1.63
N ALA A 80 9.26 -12.53 -1.60
CA ALA A 80 8.43 -12.45 -0.40
C ALA A 80 7.30 -13.50 -0.34
N GLY A 81 7.28 -14.46 -1.27
CA GLY A 81 6.21 -15.47 -1.41
C GLY A 81 6.06 -16.44 -0.25
N ASN A 82 7.03 -16.50 0.68
CA ASN A 82 7.04 -17.42 1.83
C ASN A 82 6.71 -16.74 3.17
N ILE A 83 6.54 -15.41 3.22
CA ILE A 83 6.23 -14.70 4.48
C ILE A 83 4.73 -14.40 4.61
N SER A 84 4.30 -14.02 5.83
CA SER A 84 2.91 -13.71 6.15
C SER A 84 2.37 -12.48 5.40
N GLN A 85 1.04 -12.40 5.27
CA GLN A 85 0.34 -11.27 4.64
C GLN A 85 0.74 -9.92 5.26
N THR A 86 0.80 -9.83 6.60
CA THR A 86 1.20 -8.63 7.34
C THR A 86 2.63 -8.19 6.99
N LYS A 87 3.57 -9.14 6.93
CA LYS A 87 4.96 -8.89 6.54
C LYS A 87 5.09 -8.43 5.09
N ARG A 88 4.33 -9.03 4.17
CA ARG A 88 4.26 -8.57 2.77
C ARG A 88 3.70 -7.16 2.67
N MET A 89 2.66 -6.82 3.43
CA MET A 89 2.13 -5.45 3.47
C MET A 89 3.17 -4.44 3.95
N ARG A 90 3.98 -4.79 4.96
CA ARG A 90 5.08 -3.93 5.44
C ARG A 90 6.11 -3.70 4.33
N LEU A 91 6.53 -4.76 3.63
CA LEU A 91 7.46 -4.68 2.49
C LEU A 91 6.88 -3.86 1.34
N LEU A 92 5.64 -4.12 0.95
CA LEU A 92 4.95 -3.43 -0.13
C LEU A 92 4.89 -1.93 0.12
N ARG A 93 4.52 -1.50 1.34
CA ARG A 93 4.52 -0.08 1.73
C ARG A 93 5.90 0.56 1.70
N ALA A 94 6.94 -0.19 2.01
CA ALA A 94 8.32 0.30 1.95
C ALA A 94 8.84 0.40 0.51
N LYS A 95 8.30 -0.41 -0.41
CA LYS A 95 8.75 -0.52 -1.80
C LYS A 95 7.96 0.31 -2.78
N ALA A 96 6.70 0.60 -2.50
CA ALA A 96 5.90 1.53 -3.30
C ALA A 96 6.42 2.97 -3.19
N LYS A 97 6.51 3.65 -4.33
CA LYS A 97 6.86 5.07 -4.48
C LYS A 97 5.79 5.81 -5.31
N GLY A 98 5.90 7.13 -5.37
CA GLY A 98 5.03 7.98 -6.18
C GLY A 98 3.55 7.74 -5.92
N THR A 99 2.77 7.65 -7.00
CA THR A 99 1.32 7.41 -6.92
C THR A 99 0.97 6.02 -6.39
N ALA A 100 1.85 5.02 -6.48
CA ALA A 100 1.61 3.72 -5.84
C ALA A 100 1.65 3.83 -4.32
N LYS A 101 2.55 4.66 -3.77
CA LYS A 101 2.56 4.93 -2.31
C LYS A 101 1.31 5.70 -1.88
N GLN A 102 0.89 6.69 -2.66
CA GLN A 102 -0.33 7.45 -2.39
C GLN A 102 -1.57 6.54 -2.40
N PHE A 103 -1.67 5.63 -3.38
CA PHE A 103 -2.74 4.64 -3.44
C PHE A 103 -2.85 3.81 -2.15
N LEU A 104 -1.73 3.36 -1.58
CA LEU A 104 -1.72 2.58 -0.33
C LEU A 104 -2.17 3.40 0.89
N ILE A 105 -1.98 4.72 0.86
CA ILE A 105 -2.45 5.63 1.91
C ILE A 105 -3.96 5.83 1.76
N ASP A 106 -4.42 6.10 0.54
CA ASP A 106 -5.82 6.39 0.24
C ASP A 106 -6.72 5.16 0.47
N ASN A 107 -6.19 3.95 0.27
CA ASN A 107 -6.89 2.67 0.44
C ASN A 107 -6.40 1.92 1.69
N SER A 108 -6.18 2.64 2.79
CA SER A 108 -5.68 2.06 4.05
C SER A 108 -6.65 1.08 4.71
N ASP A 109 -7.95 1.18 4.41
CA ASP A 109 -9.03 0.28 4.82
C ASP A 109 -8.81 -1.16 4.33
N LEU A 110 -8.21 -1.35 3.15
CA LEU A 110 -7.84 -2.68 2.64
C LEU A 110 -6.87 -3.42 3.56
N SER A 111 -6.16 -2.71 4.43
CA SER A 111 -5.24 -3.34 5.38
C SER A 111 -5.90 -3.89 6.65
N ALA A 112 -7.20 -3.64 6.83
CA ALA A 112 -8.00 -4.21 7.92
C ALA A 112 -8.69 -5.53 7.53
N SER A 113 -8.53 -6.00 6.28
CA SER A 113 -9.13 -7.25 5.82
C SER A 113 -8.43 -8.49 6.39
N ALA A 114 -9.07 -9.66 6.23
CA ALA A 114 -8.46 -10.95 6.60
C ALA A 114 -7.26 -11.32 5.71
N THR A 115 -7.18 -10.76 4.51
CA THR A 115 -6.14 -11.03 3.49
C THR A 115 -5.58 -9.72 2.93
N PRO A 116 -4.94 -8.89 3.77
CA PRO A 116 -4.68 -7.49 3.44
C PRO A 116 -3.71 -7.31 2.27
N TYR A 117 -2.73 -8.21 2.10
CA TYR A 117 -1.83 -8.18 0.94
C TYR A 117 -2.54 -8.64 -0.33
N THR A 118 -3.31 -9.72 -0.28
CA THR A 118 -4.02 -10.24 -1.45
C THR A 118 -5.01 -9.21 -1.99
N ASP A 119 -5.77 -8.57 -1.10
CA ASP A 119 -6.81 -7.61 -1.48
C ASP A 119 -6.17 -6.32 -2.02
N THR A 120 -5.12 -5.83 -1.37
CA THR A 120 -4.33 -4.69 -1.85
C THR A 120 -3.70 -4.98 -3.22
N LYS A 121 -3.12 -6.17 -3.41
CA LYS A 121 -2.54 -6.58 -4.72
C LYS A 121 -3.61 -6.56 -5.80
N ALA A 122 -4.77 -7.17 -5.55
CA ALA A 122 -5.87 -7.19 -6.51
C ALA A 122 -6.34 -5.77 -6.85
N ALA A 123 -6.49 -4.90 -5.86
CA ALA A 123 -6.87 -3.50 -6.04
C ALA A 123 -5.82 -2.71 -6.84
N MET A 124 -4.54 -2.87 -6.51
CA MET A 124 -3.44 -2.23 -7.25
C MET A 124 -3.35 -2.74 -8.69
N ILE A 125 -3.55 -4.03 -8.94
CA ILE A 125 -3.61 -4.58 -10.31
C ILE A 125 -4.83 -4.03 -11.06
N ALA A 126 -5.98 -3.88 -10.41
CA ALA A 126 -7.15 -3.28 -11.04
C ALA A 126 -6.91 -1.80 -11.39
N TRP A 127 -6.27 -1.05 -10.48
CA TRP A 127 -6.02 0.38 -10.61
C TRP A 127 -4.88 0.71 -11.59
N PHE A 128 -3.73 0.06 -11.44
CA PHE A 128 -2.52 0.31 -12.23
C PHE A 128 -2.35 -0.65 -13.42
N GLY A 129 -3.10 -1.76 -13.46
CA GLY A 129 -3.02 -2.75 -14.54
C GLY A 129 -3.80 -2.32 -15.79
N ARG A 130 -4.67 -1.32 -15.66
CA ARG A 130 -5.14 -0.53 -16.80
C ARG A 130 -4.18 0.65 -16.96
N GLU A 131 -3.73 0.93 -18.18
CA GLU A 131 -3.05 2.20 -18.45
C GLU A 131 -3.99 3.32 -17.98
N ASN A 132 -3.54 4.20 -17.09
CA ASN A 132 -4.35 5.31 -16.58
C ASN A 132 -4.76 6.21 -17.76
N PRO A 133 -6.07 6.38 -18.07
CA PRO A 133 -6.52 7.18 -19.21
C PRO A 133 -6.00 8.62 -19.24
N ALA A 134 -5.96 9.29 -18.08
CA ALA A 134 -5.43 10.65 -17.95
C ALA A 134 -3.92 10.70 -18.20
N LYS A 135 -3.18 9.70 -17.69
CA LYS A 135 -1.73 9.58 -17.94
C LYS A 135 -1.45 9.26 -19.41
N ALA A 136 -2.23 8.37 -20.01
CA ALA A 136 -2.12 8.02 -21.42
C ALA A 136 -2.41 9.24 -22.30
N ALA A 137 -3.38 10.07 -21.93
CA ALA A 137 -3.66 11.34 -22.62
C ALA A 137 -2.47 12.32 -22.52
N ALA A 138 -1.89 12.50 -21.33
CA ALA A 138 -0.69 13.33 -21.15
C ALA A 138 0.52 12.80 -21.93
N GLN A 139 0.74 11.48 -21.89
CA GLN A 139 1.85 10.82 -22.58
C GLN A 139 1.69 10.84 -24.10
N LEU A 140 0.46 10.75 -24.62
CA LEU A 140 0.20 10.78 -26.06
C LEU A 140 0.78 12.04 -26.73
N TRP A 141 0.83 13.16 -26.01
CA TRP A 141 1.30 14.45 -26.55
C TRP A 141 2.78 14.77 -26.31
N THR A 142 3.41 14.03 -25.40
CA THR A 142 4.80 14.23 -24.95
C THR A 142 5.73 13.10 -25.38
N THR A 143 5.17 11.96 -25.77
CA THR A 143 5.89 10.77 -26.25
C THR A 143 6.69 11.07 -27.51
N LYS A 144 7.97 10.70 -27.49
CA LYS A 144 8.88 10.73 -28.65
C LYS A 144 9.38 9.33 -28.98
N ALA A 145 9.88 9.14 -30.21
CA ALA A 145 10.56 7.92 -30.60
C ALA A 145 11.82 7.70 -29.74
N THR A 146 12.01 6.49 -29.26
CA THR A 146 13.17 6.12 -28.43
C THR A 146 14.35 5.75 -29.35
N PRO A 147 15.61 6.10 -29.03
CA PRO A 147 16.76 5.64 -29.82
C PRO A 147 16.80 4.11 -29.93
N GLY A 148 16.82 3.58 -31.15
CA GLY A 148 16.77 2.13 -31.42
C GLY A 148 15.36 1.52 -31.51
N GLU A 149 14.30 2.29 -31.31
CA GLU A 149 12.91 1.85 -31.52
C GLU A 149 12.55 1.87 -33.01
N SER A 150 12.04 0.77 -33.54
CA SER A 150 11.52 0.74 -34.91
C SER A 150 10.25 1.59 -35.04
N LEU A 151 10.03 2.20 -36.21
CA LEU A 151 8.80 2.97 -36.51
C LEU A 151 7.51 2.18 -36.23
N ARG A 152 7.50 0.87 -36.49
CA ARG A 152 6.35 0.00 -36.19
C ARG A 152 6.06 -0.05 -34.69
N LYS A 153 7.08 -0.33 -33.86
CA LYS A 153 6.95 -0.35 -32.40
C LYS A 153 6.51 0.99 -31.83
N PHE A 154 7.04 2.08 -32.39
CA PHE A 154 6.63 3.43 -32.01
C PHE A 154 5.16 3.70 -32.34
N ALA A 155 4.71 3.36 -33.56
CA ALA A 155 3.31 3.48 -33.96
C ALA A 155 2.37 2.64 -33.07
N GLU A 156 2.77 1.41 -32.73
CA GLU A 156 2.00 0.54 -31.82
C GLU A 156 1.91 1.10 -30.40
N ARG A 157 2.97 1.72 -29.90
CA ARG A 157 2.99 2.38 -28.60
C ARG A 157 2.07 3.58 -28.56
N ILE A 158 2.15 4.46 -29.56
CA ILE A 158 1.25 5.61 -29.68
C ILE A 158 -0.21 5.16 -29.85
N HIS A 159 -0.45 4.12 -30.64
CA HIS A 159 -1.81 3.60 -30.85
C HIS A 159 -2.42 3.06 -29.56
N ARG A 160 -1.64 2.37 -28.73
CA ARG A 160 -2.07 1.92 -27.38
C ARG A 160 -2.39 3.11 -26.48
N LEU A 161 -1.49 4.09 -26.39
CA LEU A 161 -1.73 5.31 -25.61
C LEU A 161 -3.01 6.02 -26.06
N ALA A 162 -3.26 6.13 -27.36
CA ALA A 162 -4.48 6.74 -27.88
C ALA A 162 -5.74 5.92 -27.53
N LYS A 163 -5.69 4.59 -27.61
CA LYS A 163 -6.80 3.71 -27.19
C LYS A 163 -7.14 3.85 -25.72
N THR A 164 -6.15 4.10 -24.88
CA THR A 164 -6.37 4.32 -23.46
C THR A 164 -6.86 5.75 -23.20
N ALA A 165 -6.22 6.75 -23.80
CA ALA A 165 -6.54 8.18 -23.65
C ALA A 165 -7.97 8.53 -24.10
N VAL A 166 -8.55 7.81 -25.08
CA VAL A 166 -9.93 8.06 -25.52
C VAL A 166 -10.97 7.73 -24.44
N SER A 167 -10.58 6.98 -23.40
CA SER A 167 -11.46 6.74 -22.26
C SER A 167 -11.61 7.99 -21.38
N GLU A 168 -10.59 8.88 -21.40
CA GLU A 168 -10.59 10.18 -20.71
C GLU A 168 -11.11 11.30 -21.65
N GLU A 169 -10.41 11.57 -22.76
CA GLU A 169 -10.72 12.69 -23.68
C GLU A 169 -11.97 12.43 -24.55
N GLY A 170 -12.52 11.21 -24.50
CA GLY A 170 -13.66 10.77 -25.32
C GLY A 170 -14.96 10.63 -24.55
N GLU A 171 -15.09 11.23 -23.36
CA GLU A 171 -16.34 11.23 -22.61
C GLU A 171 -17.48 11.82 -23.47
N GLY A 172 -18.62 11.13 -23.54
CA GLY A 172 -19.76 11.51 -24.39
C GLY A 172 -19.64 11.13 -25.89
N MET A 173 -18.51 10.59 -26.36
CA MET A 173 -18.37 10.12 -27.74
C MET A 173 -18.97 8.71 -27.94
N THR A 174 -19.61 8.49 -29.10
CA THR A 174 -20.03 7.15 -29.55
C THR A 174 -18.82 6.27 -29.88
N ILE A 175 -19.02 4.95 -29.96
CA ILE A 175 -17.96 3.99 -30.30
C ILE A 175 -17.28 4.34 -31.64
N ALA A 176 -18.04 4.75 -32.65
CA ALA A 176 -17.51 5.15 -33.96
C ALA A 176 -16.70 6.45 -33.89
N GLN A 177 -17.14 7.41 -33.07
CA GLN A 177 -16.42 8.65 -32.83
C GLN A 177 -15.11 8.40 -32.07
N LYS A 178 -15.12 7.54 -31.04
CA LYS A 178 -13.92 7.11 -30.32
C LYS A 178 -12.92 6.43 -31.25
N ALA A 179 -13.36 5.51 -32.10
CA ALA A 179 -12.48 4.85 -33.07
C ALA A 179 -11.83 5.87 -34.05
N SER A 180 -12.61 6.84 -34.52
CA SER A 180 -12.12 7.90 -35.40
C SER A 180 -11.17 8.87 -34.70
N TRP A 181 -11.44 9.17 -33.42
CA TRP A 181 -10.58 9.98 -32.56
C TRP A 181 -9.23 9.31 -32.36
N VAL A 182 -9.22 8.00 -32.03
CA VAL A 182 -7.99 7.23 -31.81
C VAL A 182 -7.10 7.27 -33.04
N LYS A 183 -7.66 7.00 -34.24
CA LYS A 183 -6.88 7.04 -35.50
C LYS A 183 -6.25 8.42 -35.72
N ARG A 184 -7.04 9.49 -35.55
CA ARG A 184 -6.60 10.87 -35.80
C ARG A 184 -5.51 11.32 -34.83
N LYS A 185 -5.68 11.01 -33.55
CA LYS A 185 -4.74 11.39 -32.49
C LYS A 185 -3.47 10.56 -32.54
N THR A 186 -3.57 9.27 -32.86
CA THR A 186 -2.41 8.39 -33.12
C THR A 186 -1.54 8.99 -34.23
N LEU A 187 -2.13 9.35 -35.37
CA LEU A 187 -1.39 9.92 -36.50
C LEU A 187 -0.72 11.25 -36.11
N LYS A 188 -1.45 12.14 -35.42
CA LYS A 188 -0.91 13.45 -35.02
C LYS A 188 0.25 13.33 -34.03
N ALA A 189 0.13 12.42 -33.06
CA ALA A 189 1.19 12.15 -32.09
C ALA A 189 2.41 11.51 -32.77
N PHE A 190 2.19 10.57 -33.68
CA PHE A 190 3.27 9.90 -34.43
C PHE A 190 4.06 10.84 -35.34
N ILE A 191 3.41 11.83 -35.96
CA ILE A 191 4.10 12.84 -36.79
C ILE A 191 4.94 13.81 -35.93
N LYS A 192 4.49 14.07 -34.69
CA LYS A 192 5.11 15.06 -33.80
C LYS A 192 6.30 14.52 -33.01
N GLY A 193 6.26 13.25 -32.62
CA GLY A 193 7.24 12.59 -31.75
C GLY A 193 8.27 11.76 -32.50
#